data_AF-A0A5P9CJM6-F1
#
_entry.id   AF-A0A5P9CJM6-F1
#
_cell.length_a   1.000
_cell.length_b   1.000
_cell.length_c   1.000
_cell.angle_alpha   90.00
_cell.angle_beta   90.00
_cell.angle_gamma   90.00
#
_symmetry.space_group_name_H-M   'P 1'
#
loop_
_entity.id
_entity.type
_entity.pdbx_description
1 polymer ?
#
loop_
_entity_poly.entity_id
_entity_poly.type
_entity_poly.pdbx_seq_one_letter_code
_entity_poly.pdbx_strand_id
1 'polypeptide(L)' 'MMSLIFLMLFIAMLCAFTGKKSLSFGMFAVTVLVSVYWFHHHANDALSILL' A
#
# COMPACT_ATOMS: atom_id res chain seq x y z
N MET A 1 4.63 6.92 6.04
CA MET A 1 4.87 6.26 4.74
C MET A 1 4.39 4.79 4.73
N MET A 2 4.50 4.05 5.85
CA MET A 2 3.82 2.74 6.03
C MET A 2 2.30 2.83 6.28
N SER A 3 1.83 3.76 7.12
CA SER A 3 0.40 3.87 7.51
C SER A 3 -0.56 4.14 6.34
N LEU A 4 -0.10 4.84 5.31
CA LEU A 4 -0.87 5.14 4.10
C LEU A 4 -1.19 3.89 3.29
N ILE A 5 -0.22 2.96 3.18
CA ILE A 5 -0.41 1.66 2.51
C ILE A 5 -1.47 0.84 3.24
N PHE A 6 -1.41 0.78 4.57
CA PHE A 6 -2.42 0.09 5.37
C PHE A 6 -3.81 0.71 5.22
N LEU A 7 -3.91 2.04 5.15
CA LEU A 7 -5.17 2.73 4.90
C LEU A 7 -5.75 2.37 3.53
N MET A 8 -4.94 2.34 2.47
CA MET A 8 -5.39 1.94 1.13
C MET A 8 -5.89 0.49 1.12
N LEU A 9 -5.20 -0.40 1.81
CA LEU A 9 -5.61 -1.80 1.99
C LEU A 9 -6.93 -1.92 2.75
N PHE A 10 -7.10 -1.13 3.82
CA PHE A 10 -8.35 -1.06 4.57
C PHE A 10 -9.52 -0.60 3.70
N ILE A 11 -9.33 0.43 2.88
CA ILE A 11 -10.37 0.89 1.94
C ILE A 11 -10.70 -0.21 0.92
N ALA A 12 -9.70 -0.92 0.38
CA ALA A 12 -9.94 -2.04 -0.52
C ALA A 12 -10.78 -3.15 0.15
N MET A 13 -10.54 -3.43 1.43
CA MET A 13 -11.34 -4.38 2.22
C MET A 13 -12.77 -3.88 2.46
N LEU A 14 -12.97 -2.59 2.76
CA LEU A 14 -14.32 -2.00 2.87
C LEU A 14 -15.09 -2.10 1.54
N CYS A 15 -14.41 -1.91 0.41
CA CYS A 15 -15.01 -2.10 -0.91
C CYS A 15 -15.39 -3.56 -1.17
N ALA A 16 -14.58 -4.53 -0.72
CA ALA A 16 -14.93 -5.94 -0.79
C ALA A 16 -16.15 -6.27 0.09
N PHE A 17 -16.17 -5.72 1.31
CA PHE A 17 -17.22 -5.94 2.31
C PHE A 17 -18.59 -5.41 1.84
N THR A 18 -18.60 -4.26 1.16
CA THR A 18 -19.82 -3.68 0.55
C THR A 18 -20.26 -4.35 -0.75
N GLY A 19 -19.59 -5.44 -1.16
CA GLY A 19 -19.93 -6.21 -2.37
C GLY A 19 -19.35 -5.65 -3.67
N LYS A 20 -18.61 -4.54 -3.63
CA LYS A 20 -17.98 -3.90 -4.80
C LYS A 20 -16.65 -4.57 -5.17
N LYS A 21 -16.71 -5.87 -5.48
CA LYS A 21 -15.52 -6.73 -5.70
C LYS A 21 -14.59 -6.22 -6.81
N SER A 22 -15.13 -5.77 -7.94
CA SER A 22 -14.31 -5.23 -9.04
C SER A 22 -13.48 -4.01 -8.62
N LEU A 23 -14.09 -3.09 -7.86
CA LEU A 23 -13.40 -1.91 -7.33
C LEU A 23 -12.34 -2.32 -6.30
N SER A 24 -12.68 -3.27 -5.41
CA SER A 24 -11.76 -3.81 -4.42
C SER A 24 -10.50 -4.41 -5.05
N PHE A 25 -10.66 -5.25 -6.09
CA PHE A 25 -9.51 -5.83 -6.78
C PHE A 25 -8.63 -4.76 -7.44
N GLY A 26 -9.23 -3.75 -8.07
CA GLY A 26 -8.49 -2.62 -8.62
C GLY A 26 -7.70 -1.86 -7.54
N MET A 27 -8.33 -1.53 -6.42
CA MET A 27 -7.68 -0.82 -5.31
C MET A 27 -6.60 -1.67 -4.65
N PHE A 28 -6.82 -2.97 -4.51
CA PHE A 28 -5.83 -3.90 -3.99
C PHE A 28 -4.59 -3.97 -4.89
N ALA A 29 -4.77 -4.11 -6.21
CA ALA A 29 -3.66 -4.12 -7.16
C ALA A 29 -2.83 -2.83 -7.13
N VAL A 30 -3.50 -1.67 -7.09
CA VAL A 30 -2.82 -0.36 -6.93
C VAL A 30 -2.05 -0.31 -5.61
N THR A 31 -2.64 -0.81 -4.52
CA THR A 31 -1.97 -0.84 -3.21
C THR A 31 -0.70 -1.69 -3.24
N VAL A 32 -0.70 -2.83 -3.95
CA VAL A 32 0.49 -3.68 -4.13
C VAL A 32 1.58 -2.94 -4.89
N LEU A 33 1.26 -2.27 -6.01
CA LEU A 33 2.24 -1.50 -6.78
C LEU A 33 2.87 -0.37 -5.96
N VAL A 34 2.04 0.37 -5.21
CA VAL A 34 2.53 1.42 -4.30
C VAL A 34 3.41 0.83 -3.20
N SER A 35 3.06 -0.34 -2.67
CA SER A 35 3.85 -1.03 -1.64
C SER A 35 5.22 -1.43 -2.16
N VAL A 36 5.31 -1.96 -3.38
CA VAL A 36 6.58 -2.33 -4.02
C VAL A 36 7.44 -1.10 -4.29
N TYR A 37 6.85 -0.03 -4.84
CA TYR A 37 7.56 1.24 -5.04
C TYR A 37 8.08 1.81 -3.73
N TRP A 38 7.23 1.83 -2.70
CA TRP A 38 7.60 2.32 -1.39
C TRP A 38 8.72 1.49 -0.76
N PHE A 39 8.63 0.17 -0.84
CA PHE A 39 9.66 -0.74 -0.32
C PHE A 39 10.99 -0.54 -1.05
N HIS A 40 10.96 -0.40 -2.38
CA HIS A 40 12.15 -0.09 -3.17
C HIS A 40 12.77 1.24 -2.74
N HIS A 41 11.96 2.30 -2.59
CA HIS A 41 12.44 3.58 -2.10
C HIS A 41 13.06 3.47 -0.70
N HIS A 42 12.34 2.83 0.22
CA HIS A 42 12.78 2.69 1.61
C HIS A 42 14.04 1.82 1.75
N ALA A 43 14.21 0.80 0.91
CA ALA A 43 15.39 -0.07 0.91
C ALA A 43 16.64 0.59 0.31
N ASN A 44 16.46 1.58 -0.57
CA ASN A 44 17.56 2.32 -1.18
C ASN A 44 17.83 3.67 -0.51
N ASP A 45 16.96 4.10 0.41
CA ASP A 45 17.24 5.25 1.24
C ASP A 45 18.50 4.98 2.06
N ALA A 46 19.45 5.93 1.98
CA ALA A 46 20.71 5.81 2.68
C ALA A 46 20.44 5.56 4.17
N LEU A 47 21.01 4.48 4.71
CA LEU A 47 20.97 4.21 6.13
C LEU A 47 21.71 5.34 6.82
N SER A 48 20.97 6.36 7.29
CA SER A 48 21.49 7.41 8.14
C SER A 48 21.78 6.79 9.49
N ILE A 49 22.90 6.06 9.60
CA ILE A 49 23.55 5.79 10.87
C ILE A 49 23.99 7.17 11.35
N LEU A 50 23.09 7.83 12.08
CA LEU A 50 23.43 8.97 12.90
C LEU A 50 24.38 8.43 13.97
N LEU A 51 25.67 8.61 13.74
CA LEU A 51 26.70 8.32 14.72
C LEU A 51 26.85 9.53 15.63
#